data_AF-A0A821EV89-F1
#
_entry.id   AF-A0A821EV89-F1
#
_cell.length_a   1.000
_cell.length_b   1.000
_cell.length_c   1.000
_cell.angle_alpha   90.00
_cell.angle_beta   90.00
_cell.angle_gamma   90.00
#
_symmetry.space_group_name_H-M   'P 1'
#
loop_
_entity.id
_entity.type
_entity.pdbx_description
1 polymer ?
#
loop_
_entity_poly.entity_id
_entity_poly.type
_entity_poly.pdbx_seq_one_letter_code
_entity_poly.pdbx_strand_id
1 'polypeptide(L)'
;MKLNIIFKGFCSNTLGLIRLGLLSDKPHPSLQFTDNLTWKEFMCDLLNLKRDTSVNTIRSVVLQQLKNESQLETIDQLGLLSEDILVEKRSNPLDTLSNWLAKRLSYGPNERDIVILHHEVGVTWPSVSREENELKTIEMVIYGDQKYTAMAKIVGLPTAIVTRMLVDNEISDRGVVKPVKRTIYQSILHELKREGISWTEKTIKK
;
A
#
# COMPACT_ATOMS: atom_id res chain seq x y z
N MET A 1 1.23 2.82 19.12
CA MET A 1 1.54 3.43 17.81
C MET A 1 1.08 2.48 16.72
N LYS A 2 0.48 2.96 15.62
CA LYS A 2 0.11 2.13 14.45
C LYS A 2 1.04 2.49 13.29
N LEU A 3 1.58 1.49 12.62
CA LEU A 3 2.51 1.65 11.50
C LEU A 3 2.11 0.75 10.34
N ASN A 4 2.51 1.12 9.13
CA ASN A 4 2.37 0.30 7.94
C ASN A 4 3.69 -0.40 7.63
N ILE A 5 3.63 -1.68 7.28
CA ILE A 5 4.79 -2.45 6.83
C ILE A 5 4.90 -2.29 5.32
N ILE A 6 6.05 -1.85 4.84
CA ILE A 6 6.30 -1.60 3.42
C ILE A 6 7.71 -2.11 3.09
N PHE A 7 7.87 -2.71 1.91
CA PHE A 7 9.18 -3.21 1.46
C PHE A 7 10.22 -2.09 1.32
N LYS A 8 11.48 -2.47 1.57
CA LYS A 8 12.64 -1.59 1.41
C LYS A 8 12.66 -0.98 0.00
N GLY A 9 12.97 0.31 -0.08
CA GLY A 9 13.04 1.05 -1.34
C GLY A 9 11.77 1.83 -1.66
N PHE A 10 10.58 1.38 -1.21
CA PHE A 10 9.31 2.05 -1.52
C PHE A 10 9.32 3.53 -1.16
N CYS A 11 9.57 3.88 0.10
CA CYS A 11 9.53 5.28 0.55
C CYS A 11 10.55 6.16 -0.19
N SER A 12 11.73 5.61 -0.50
CA SER A 12 12.74 6.31 -1.29
C SER A 12 12.22 6.59 -2.70
N ASN A 13 11.68 5.58 -3.38
CA ASN A 13 11.20 5.70 -4.75
C ASN A 13 9.99 6.63 -4.84
N THR A 14 9.03 6.51 -3.92
CA THR A 14 7.89 7.43 -3.83
C THR A 14 8.34 8.87 -3.60
N LEU A 15 9.34 9.11 -2.75
CA LEU A 15 9.88 10.46 -2.56
C LEU A 15 10.52 11.01 -3.85
N GLY A 16 11.11 10.15 -4.68
CA GLY A 16 11.58 10.52 -6.02
C GLY A 16 10.43 11.00 -6.91
N LEU A 17 9.33 10.26 -6.95
CA LEU A 17 8.12 10.65 -7.69
C LEU A 17 7.54 11.99 -7.22
N ILE A 18 7.55 12.24 -5.89
CA ILE A 18 7.12 13.54 -5.33
C ILE A 18 8.01 14.68 -5.86
N ARG A 19 9.33 14.51 -5.84
CA ARG A 19 10.27 15.57 -6.29
C ARG A 19 10.13 15.90 -7.76
N LEU A 20 9.81 14.91 -8.59
CA LEU A 20 9.56 15.08 -10.01
C LEU A 20 8.17 15.69 -10.30
N GLY A 21 7.37 15.99 -9.29
CA GLY A 21 6.03 16.59 -9.45
C GLY A 21 4.94 15.60 -9.89
N LEU A 22 5.25 14.31 -9.99
CA LEU A 22 4.34 13.28 -10.49
C LEU A 22 3.19 12.95 -9.52
N LEU A 23 3.29 13.37 -8.26
CA LEU A 23 2.25 13.19 -7.24
C LEU A 23 1.48 14.49 -6.91
N SER A 24 1.50 15.47 -7.81
CA SER A 24 0.70 16.70 -7.70
C SER A 24 -0.77 16.42 -8.06
N ASP A 25 -1.69 16.89 -7.21
CA ASP A 25 -3.14 16.87 -7.44
C ASP A 25 -3.64 18.08 -8.25
N LYS A 26 -2.77 19.06 -8.49
CA LYS A 26 -3.08 20.24 -9.29
C LYS A 26 -3.14 19.91 -10.78
N PRO A 27 -4.13 20.45 -11.51
CA PRO A 27 -4.19 20.28 -12.96
C PRO A 27 -2.90 20.77 -13.64
N HIS A 28 -2.48 20.05 -14.69
CA HIS A 28 -1.28 20.39 -15.45
C HIS A 28 -1.64 20.72 -16.90
N PRO A 29 -1.19 21.86 -17.47
CA PRO A 29 -1.60 22.30 -18.82
C PRO A 29 -1.34 21.27 -19.93
N SER A 30 -0.23 20.54 -19.87
CA SER A 30 0.09 19.53 -20.88
C SER A 30 -0.86 18.33 -20.88
N LEU A 31 -1.51 18.03 -19.75
CA LEU A 31 -2.52 16.97 -19.66
C LEU A 31 -3.88 17.41 -20.21
N GLN A 32 -4.09 18.71 -20.43
CA GLN A 32 -5.36 19.26 -20.93
C GLN A 32 -5.30 19.64 -22.41
N PHE A 33 -4.20 20.26 -22.84
CA PHE A 33 -4.15 20.96 -24.13
C PHE A 33 -3.18 20.37 -25.15
N THR A 34 -2.45 19.31 -24.80
CA THR A 34 -1.52 18.65 -25.73
C THR A 34 -2.14 17.36 -26.21
N ASP A 35 -2.23 17.13 -27.52
CA ASP A 35 -2.61 15.84 -28.11
C ASP A 35 -1.41 14.89 -28.22
N ASN A 36 -1.66 13.57 -28.13
CA ASN A 36 -0.64 12.52 -28.27
C ASN A 36 0.64 12.73 -27.43
N LEU A 37 0.49 13.23 -26.21
CA LEU A 37 1.60 13.43 -25.26
C LEU A 37 2.24 12.10 -24.87
N THR A 38 3.55 11.97 -25.05
CA THR A 38 4.37 10.83 -24.58
C THR A 38 4.83 11.03 -23.14
N TRP A 39 5.25 9.95 -22.46
CA TRP A 39 5.79 10.05 -21.10
C TRP A 39 7.05 10.92 -21.01
N LYS A 40 7.95 10.80 -21.99
CA LYS A 40 9.11 11.69 -22.10
C LYS A 40 8.69 13.15 -22.18
N GLU A 41 7.77 13.50 -23.08
CA GLU A 41 7.31 14.88 -23.24
C GLU A 41 6.63 15.41 -21.99
N PHE A 42 5.83 14.57 -21.32
CA PHE A 42 5.21 14.95 -20.05
C PHE A 42 6.25 15.22 -18.97
N MET A 43 7.31 14.40 -18.89
CA MET A 43 8.44 14.63 -17.99
C MET A 43 9.22 15.89 -18.35
N CYS A 44 9.41 16.21 -19.63
CA CYS A 44 9.99 17.49 -20.04
C CYS A 44 9.14 18.66 -19.52
N ASP A 45 7.83 18.60 -19.71
CA ASP A 45 6.92 19.67 -19.29
C ASP A 45 6.93 19.83 -17.75
N LEU A 46 6.93 18.73 -16.99
CA LEU A 46 7.03 18.76 -15.51
C LEU A 46 8.34 19.38 -15.02
N LEU A 47 9.44 19.14 -15.74
CA LEU A 47 10.77 19.63 -15.40
C LEU A 47 11.11 20.99 -16.04
N ASN A 48 10.16 21.61 -16.75
CA ASN A 48 10.35 22.84 -17.52
C ASN A 48 11.49 22.75 -18.56
N LEU A 49 11.63 21.59 -19.20
CA LEU A 49 12.56 21.33 -20.29
C LEU A 49 11.85 21.42 -21.64
N LYS A 50 12.63 21.61 -22.72
CA LYS A 50 12.08 21.52 -24.08
C LYS A 50 11.79 20.06 -24.45
N ARG A 51 10.75 19.81 -25.23
CA ARG A 51 10.33 18.46 -25.62
C ARG A 51 11.30 17.74 -26.57
N ASP A 52 12.10 18.49 -27.32
CA ASP A 52 13.17 18.00 -28.21
C ASP A 52 14.43 17.54 -27.44
N THR A 53 14.48 17.77 -26.13
CA THR A 53 15.62 17.38 -25.28
C THR A 53 15.89 15.88 -25.39
N SER A 54 17.17 15.50 -25.50
CA SER A 54 17.56 14.09 -25.57
C SER A 54 17.23 13.35 -24.27
N VAL A 55 16.90 12.06 -24.36
CA VAL A 55 16.60 11.22 -23.18
C VAL A 55 17.77 11.22 -22.18
N ASN A 56 19.01 11.24 -22.66
CA ASN A 56 20.20 11.27 -21.81
C ASN A 56 20.27 12.57 -20.99
N THR A 57 19.95 13.71 -21.60
CA THR A 57 19.90 15.00 -20.88
C THR A 57 18.78 15.00 -19.85
N ILE A 58 17.61 14.46 -20.18
CA ILE A 58 16.49 14.35 -19.22
C ILE A 58 16.90 13.46 -18.04
N ARG A 59 17.55 12.32 -18.29
CA ARG A 59 18.08 11.43 -17.25
C ARG A 59 19.05 12.16 -16.33
N SER A 60 19.95 12.98 -16.86
CA SER A 60 20.88 13.78 -16.05
C SER A 60 20.14 14.79 -15.16
N VAL A 61 19.13 15.49 -15.68
CA VAL A 61 18.32 16.44 -14.90
C VAL A 61 17.50 15.73 -13.82
N VAL A 62 16.87 14.60 -14.17
CA VAL A 62 16.13 13.75 -13.23
C VAL A 62 17.08 13.29 -12.12
N LEU A 63 18.26 12.78 -12.45
CA LEU A 63 19.23 12.33 -11.46
C LEU A 63 19.67 13.45 -10.50
N GLN A 64 19.83 14.69 -10.99
CA GLN A 64 20.15 15.85 -10.15
C GLN A 64 19.06 16.20 -9.13
N GLN A 65 17.79 15.93 -9.46
CA GLN A 65 16.66 16.13 -8.54
C GLN A 65 16.45 14.93 -7.59
N LEU A 66 16.91 13.76 -8.01
CA LEU A 66 16.89 12.53 -7.24
C LEU A 66 18.09 12.46 -6.28
N LYS A 67 18.02 11.57 -5.28
CA LYS A 67 19.09 11.40 -4.28
C LYS A 67 20.02 10.22 -4.60
N ASN A 68 19.61 9.30 -5.46
CA ASN A 68 20.35 8.09 -5.77
C ASN A 68 20.00 7.55 -7.17
N GLU A 69 20.90 6.77 -7.74
CA GLU A 69 20.73 6.14 -9.05
C GLU A 69 19.59 5.10 -9.07
N SER A 70 19.33 4.43 -7.94
CA SER A 70 18.22 3.47 -7.84
C SER A 70 16.84 4.10 -8.08
N GLN A 71 16.64 5.37 -7.73
CA GLN A 71 15.42 6.09 -8.05
C GLN A 71 15.31 6.30 -9.56
N LEU A 72 16.41 6.67 -10.24
CA LEU A 72 16.42 6.86 -11.69
C LEU A 72 16.10 5.55 -12.41
N GLU A 73 16.70 4.44 -11.97
CA GLU A 73 16.40 3.11 -12.51
C GLU A 73 14.91 2.77 -12.35
N THR A 74 14.29 3.14 -11.21
CA THR A 74 12.85 2.97 -11.01
C THR A 74 12.03 3.78 -12.01
N ILE A 75 12.40 5.04 -12.29
CA ILE A 75 11.72 5.88 -13.29
C ILE A 75 11.80 5.23 -14.69
N ASP A 76 12.97 4.68 -15.03
CA ASP A 76 13.20 3.98 -16.29
C ASP A 76 12.38 2.69 -16.40
N GLN A 77 12.39 1.85 -15.37
CA GLN A 77 11.62 0.60 -15.32
C GLN A 77 10.11 0.84 -15.39
N LEU A 78 9.64 1.95 -14.80
CA LEU A 78 8.24 2.37 -14.90
C LEU A 78 7.87 2.93 -16.29
N GLY A 79 8.84 3.12 -17.18
CA GLY A 79 8.62 3.63 -18.55
C GLY A 79 8.27 5.12 -18.60
N LEU A 80 8.57 5.87 -17.54
CA LEU A 80 8.18 7.29 -17.41
C LEU A 80 9.02 8.23 -18.29
N LEU A 81 10.05 7.72 -18.97
CA LEU A 81 10.85 8.46 -19.96
C LEU A 81 10.71 7.91 -21.38
N SER A 82 9.67 7.10 -21.65
CA SER A 82 9.47 6.49 -22.96
C SER A 82 8.99 7.50 -24.01
N GLU A 83 9.56 7.41 -25.21
CA GLU A 83 9.15 8.16 -26.41
C GLU A 83 7.99 7.50 -27.17
N ASP A 84 7.77 6.19 -26.97
CA ASP A 84 6.78 5.42 -27.72
C ASP A 84 5.44 5.26 -26.97
N ILE A 85 5.45 5.47 -25.66
CA ILE A 85 4.27 5.27 -24.81
C ILE A 85 3.54 6.59 -24.62
N LEU A 86 2.30 6.64 -25.11
CA LEU A 86 1.39 7.75 -24.89
C LEU A 86 0.85 7.77 -23.46
N VAL A 87 0.73 8.97 -22.91
CA VAL A 87 0.15 9.25 -21.60
C VAL A 87 -1.37 9.14 -21.70
N GLU A 88 -1.95 8.24 -20.92
CA GLU A 88 -3.39 8.22 -20.67
C GLU A 88 -3.77 9.33 -19.69
N LYS A 89 -4.04 10.52 -20.25
CA LYS A 89 -4.25 11.74 -19.49
C LYS A 89 -5.45 11.63 -18.54
N ARG A 90 -5.25 12.13 -17.33
CA ARG A 90 -6.29 12.42 -16.33
C ARG A 90 -6.20 13.88 -15.91
N SER A 91 -7.03 14.28 -14.95
CA SER A 91 -7.16 15.65 -14.43
C SER A 91 -5.83 16.29 -14.04
N ASN A 92 -4.95 15.52 -13.42
CA ASN A 92 -3.70 15.99 -12.82
C ASN A 92 -2.59 14.89 -12.93
N PRO A 93 -1.33 15.22 -12.61
CA PRO A 93 -0.22 14.26 -12.61
C PRO A 93 -0.47 13.03 -11.73
N LEU A 94 -1.02 13.22 -10.52
CA LEU A 94 -1.29 12.13 -9.57
C LEU A 94 -2.26 11.09 -10.15
N ASP A 95 -3.37 11.52 -10.72
CA ASP A 95 -4.39 10.64 -11.30
C ASP A 95 -3.85 9.94 -12.56
N THR A 96 -3.07 10.67 -13.35
CA THR A 96 -2.44 10.16 -14.58
C THR A 96 -1.42 9.06 -14.24
N LEU A 97 -0.54 9.33 -13.26
CA LEU A 97 0.42 8.36 -12.75
C LEU A 97 -0.29 7.17 -12.08
N SER A 98 -1.32 7.42 -11.28
CA SER A 98 -2.07 6.35 -10.60
C SER A 98 -2.69 5.38 -11.60
N ASN A 99 -3.32 5.90 -12.66
CA ASN A 99 -3.86 5.09 -13.76
C ASN A 99 -2.76 4.29 -14.47
N TRP A 100 -1.59 4.89 -14.68
CA TRP A 100 -0.44 4.21 -15.29
C TRP A 100 0.12 3.08 -14.42
N LEU A 101 0.37 3.36 -13.15
CA LEU A 101 0.90 2.39 -12.18
C LEU A 101 -0.10 1.25 -11.92
N ALA A 102 -1.40 1.54 -11.90
CA ALA A 102 -2.43 0.51 -11.74
C ALA A 102 -2.39 -0.55 -12.85
N LYS A 103 -2.00 -0.18 -14.07
CA LYS A 103 -1.83 -1.11 -15.19
C LYS A 103 -0.47 -1.79 -15.20
N ARG A 104 0.59 -1.06 -14.82
CA ARG A 104 1.97 -1.55 -14.84
C ARG A 104 2.32 -2.47 -13.69
N LEU A 105 1.76 -2.23 -12.52
CA LEU A 105 2.06 -2.92 -11.26
C LEU A 105 0.87 -3.79 -10.78
N SER A 106 -0.02 -4.17 -11.70
CA SER A 106 -1.11 -5.11 -11.42
C SER A 106 -0.55 -6.53 -11.26
N TYR A 107 -1.16 -7.32 -10.37
CA TYR A 107 -0.84 -8.73 -10.26
C TYR A 107 -1.10 -9.47 -11.58
N GLY A 108 -0.08 -10.21 -12.03
CA GLY A 108 -0.16 -11.11 -13.16
C GLY A 108 -0.73 -12.49 -12.81
N PRO A 109 -0.95 -13.35 -13.81
CA PRO A 109 -1.33 -14.75 -13.57
C PRO A 109 -0.29 -15.47 -12.72
N ASN A 110 -0.75 -16.22 -11.72
CA ASN A 110 0.07 -16.99 -10.76
C ASN A 110 0.89 -16.16 -9.75
N GLU A 111 0.74 -14.84 -9.74
CA GLU A 111 1.28 -14.02 -8.65
C GLU A 111 0.36 -14.07 -7.42
N ARG A 112 0.93 -13.81 -6.24
CA ARG A 112 0.21 -13.84 -4.97
C ARG A 112 0.53 -12.60 -4.16
N ASP A 113 -0.48 -12.04 -3.49
CA ASP A 113 -0.30 -10.99 -2.50
C ASP A 113 0.01 -11.59 -1.11
N ILE A 114 0.38 -10.70 -0.19
CA ILE A 114 0.68 -11.03 1.19
C ILE A 114 0.09 -9.97 2.12
N VAL A 115 -0.46 -10.41 3.24
CA VAL A 115 -0.85 -9.57 4.36
C VAL A 115 -0.01 -9.96 5.56
N ILE A 116 0.69 -8.98 6.14
CA ILE A 116 1.47 -9.13 7.36
C ILE A 116 0.87 -8.22 8.42
N LEU A 117 0.50 -8.79 9.56
CA LEU A 117 0.10 -8.06 10.76
C LEU A 117 1.02 -8.45 11.91
N HIS A 118 1.53 -7.45 12.61
CA HIS A 118 2.40 -7.61 13.76
C HIS A 118 1.95 -6.66 14.87
N HIS A 119 1.60 -7.21 16.02
CA HIS A 119 1.38 -6.43 17.24
C HIS A 119 2.49 -6.69 18.24
N GLU A 120 2.94 -5.63 18.90
CA GLU A 120 3.82 -5.69 20.06
C GLU A 120 3.14 -5.02 21.24
N VAL A 121 3.03 -5.75 22.35
CA VAL A 121 2.39 -5.28 23.58
C VAL A 121 3.37 -5.45 24.73
N GLY A 122 3.91 -4.33 25.22
CA GLY A 122 4.67 -4.29 26.46
C GLY A 122 3.72 -4.33 27.66
N VAL A 123 3.95 -5.24 28.59
CA VAL A 123 3.17 -5.41 29.80
C VAL A 123 4.08 -5.26 31.01
N THR A 124 3.72 -4.37 31.93
CA THR A 124 4.38 -4.24 33.23
C THR A 124 3.40 -4.74 34.29
N TRP A 125 3.76 -5.82 34.97
CA TRP A 125 2.92 -6.41 36.00
C TRP A 125 3.21 -5.77 37.35
N PRO A 126 2.18 -5.36 38.12
CA PRO A 126 2.37 -4.93 39.50
C PRO A 126 2.70 -6.16 40.35
N SER A 127 3.98 -6.32 40.71
CA SER A 127 4.42 -7.35 41.66
C SER A 127 4.95 -6.71 42.94
N VAL A 128 4.76 -7.40 44.06
CA VAL A 128 5.09 -6.91 45.40
C VAL A 128 6.62 -6.86 45.64
N SER A 129 7.43 -7.58 44.83
CA SER A 129 8.87 -7.70 45.05
C SER A 129 9.76 -7.26 43.88
N ARG A 130 9.25 -7.20 42.64
CA ARG A 130 9.97 -6.70 41.46
C ARG A 130 9.03 -6.45 40.28
N GLU A 131 9.16 -5.32 39.57
CA GLU A 131 8.45 -5.11 38.30
C GLU A 131 8.85 -6.21 37.30
N GLU A 132 7.89 -7.06 36.93
CA GLU A 132 8.06 -8.03 35.85
C GLU A 132 7.60 -7.40 34.54
N ASN A 133 8.52 -7.30 33.59
CA ASN A 133 8.23 -6.78 32.27
C ASN A 133 8.11 -7.95 31.27
N GLU A 134 7.04 -7.94 30.48
CA GLU A 134 6.83 -8.89 29.40
C GLU A 134 6.63 -8.15 28.09
N LEU A 135 7.12 -8.74 27.01
CA LEU A 135 6.78 -8.36 25.66
C LEU A 135 5.96 -9.48 25.03
N LYS A 136 4.72 -9.17 24.66
CA LYS A 136 3.86 -10.09 23.90
C LYS A 136 3.84 -9.68 22.44
N THR A 137 4.10 -10.63 21.54
CA THR A 137 3.97 -10.42 20.10
C THR A 137 2.83 -11.26 19.53
N ILE A 138 2.10 -10.68 18.57
CA ILE A 138 1.05 -11.37 17.81
C ILE A 138 1.36 -11.19 16.33
N GLU A 139 1.61 -12.29 15.64
CA GLU A 139 2.07 -12.33 14.25
C GLU A 139 1.05 -13.08 13.39
N MET A 140 0.62 -12.46 12.29
CA MET A 140 -0.24 -13.08 11.28
C MET A 140 0.34 -12.81 9.90
N VAL A 141 0.57 -13.88 9.14
CA VAL A 141 1.06 -13.82 7.76
C VAL A 141 0.14 -14.66 6.90
N ILE A 142 -0.49 -14.04 5.91
CA ILE A 142 -1.43 -14.69 5.00
C ILE A 142 -0.98 -14.42 3.57
N TYR A 143 -0.91 -15.48 2.78
CA TYR A 143 -0.69 -15.41 1.34
C TYR A 143 -2.01 -15.60 0.59
N GLY A 144 -2.15 -14.90 -0.54
CA GLY A 144 -3.22 -15.18 -1.49
C GLY A 144 -3.13 -16.63 -1.99
N ASP A 145 -4.25 -17.17 -2.46
CA ASP A 145 -4.28 -18.42 -3.20
C ASP A 145 -4.71 -18.19 -4.66
N GLN A 146 -4.94 -19.26 -5.41
CA GLN A 146 -5.34 -19.17 -6.81
C GLN A 146 -6.72 -18.51 -7.02
N LYS A 147 -7.57 -18.49 -5.98
CA LYS A 147 -8.96 -18.03 -6.06
C LYS A 147 -9.15 -16.63 -5.46
N TYR A 148 -8.49 -16.35 -4.35
CA TYR A 148 -8.65 -15.10 -3.60
C TYR A 148 -7.31 -14.58 -3.08
N THR A 149 -7.12 -13.27 -3.21
CA THR A 149 -6.01 -12.55 -2.58
C THR A 149 -6.12 -12.61 -1.06
N ALA A 150 -4.99 -12.55 -0.35
CA ALA A 150 -4.94 -12.43 1.11
C ALA A 150 -5.74 -11.22 1.58
N MET A 151 -5.64 -10.08 0.86
CA MET A 151 -6.42 -8.88 1.13
C MET A 151 -7.93 -9.14 1.01
N ALA A 152 -8.38 -9.79 -0.06
CA ALA A 152 -9.80 -10.09 -0.24
C ALA A 152 -10.33 -11.02 0.86
N LYS A 153 -9.55 -12.03 1.27
CA LYS A 153 -9.91 -12.94 2.36
C LYS A 153 -10.03 -12.20 3.70
N ILE A 154 -8.98 -11.45 4.09
CA ILE A 154 -8.91 -10.85 5.43
C ILE A 154 -9.89 -9.69 5.61
N VAL A 155 -10.36 -9.08 4.52
CA VAL A 155 -11.41 -8.06 4.56
C VAL A 155 -12.79 -8.71 4.41
N GLY A 156 -12.97 -9.60 3.43
CA GLY A 156 -14.26 -10.18 3.09
C GLY A 156 -14.80 -11.17 4.13
N LEU A 157 -13.94 -12.03 4.69
CA LEU A 157 -14.37 -13.04 5.67
C LEU A 157 -14.92 -12.41 6.95
N PRO A 158 -14.25 -11.44 7.61
CA PRO A 158 -14.84 -10.76 8.76
C PRO A 158 -16.18 -10.09 8.44
N THR A 159 -16.31 -9.46 7.26
CA THR A 159 -17.57 -8.84 6.84
C THR A 159 -18.68 -9.88 6.68
N ALA A 160 -18.41 -11.01 6.03
CA ALA A 160 -19.38 -12.09 5.84
C ALA A 160 -19.79 -12.73 7.18
N ILE A 161 -18.83 -13.03 8.06
CA ILE A 161 -19.07 -13.59 9.40
C ILE A 161 -19.97 -12.66 10.22
N VAL A 162 -19.62 -11.37 10.31
CA VAL A 162 -20.41 -10.39 11.06
C VAL A 162 -21.81 -10.22 10.45
N THR A 163 -21.92 -10.21 9.12
CA THR A 163 -23.23 -10.14 8.44
C THR A 163 -24.11 -11.32 8.83
N ARG A 164 -23.57 -12.54 8.82
CA ARG A 164 -24.28 -13.75 9.26
C ARG A 164 -24.70 -13.65 10.73
N MET A 165 -23.78 -13.28 11.62
CA MET A 165 -24.06 -13.13 13.06
C MET A 165 -25.15 -12.08 13.38
N LEU A 166 -25.25 -11.03 12.56
CA LEU A 166 -26.33 -10.03 12.68
C LEU A 166 -27.68 -10.61 12.25
N VAL A 167 -27.72 -11.37 11.15
CA VAL A 167 -28.94 -12.03 10.65
C VAL A 167 -29.44 -13.08 11.66
N ASP A 168 -28.52 -13.83 12.25
CA ASP A 168 -28.81 -14.88 13.23
C ASP A 168 -29.12 -14.31 14.64
N ASN A 169 -29.14 -12.98 14.80
CA ASN A 169 -29.32 -12.26 16.07
C ASN A 169 -28.29 -12.61 17.16
N GLU A 170 -27.12 -13.15 16.81
CA GLU A 170 -26.00 -13.35 17.75
C GLU A 170 -25.41 -12.01 18.20
N ILE A 171 -25.43 -10.99 17.34
CA ILE A 171 -25.09 -9.60 17.66
C ILE A 171 -26.37 -8.78 17.64
N SER A 172 -26.84 -8.37 18.82
CA SER A 172 -28.09 -7.60 18.97
C SER A 172 -27.89 -6.11 19.25
N ASP A 173 -26.65 -5.68 19.44
CA ASP A 173 -26.30 -4.27 19.69
C ASP A 173 -26.84 -3.35 18.59
N ARG A 174 -27.41 -2.20 18.98
CA ARG A 174 -28.00 -1.22 18.07
C ARG A 174 -27.10 0.02 17.95
N GLY A 175 -27.25 0.74 16.83
CA GLY A 175 -26.49 1.94 16.52
C GLY A 175 -25.16 1.65 15.79
N VAL A 176 -24.22 2.58 15.86
CA VAL A 176 -22.89 2.45 15.24
C VAL A 176 -21.96 1.69 16.18
N VAL A 177 -21.79 0.39 15.92
CA VAL A 177 -21.06 -0.52 16.81
C VAL A 177 -19.66 -0.82 16.25
N LYS A 178 -18.65 -0.79 17.12
CA LYS A 178 -17.28 -1.24 16.82
C LYS A 178 -17.00 -2.59 17.48
N PRO A 179 -16.15 -3.47 16.90
CA PRO A 179 -15.85 -4.79 17.44
C PRO A 179 -14.85 -4.74 18.60
N VAL A 180 -15.14 -3.94 19.64
CA VAL A 180 -14.30 -3.79 20.84
C VAL A 180 -14.84 -4.55 22.04
N LYS A 181 -16.11 -4.97 21.99
CA LYS A 181 -16.71 -5.80 23.05
C LYS A 181 -16.18 -7.22 22.94
N ARG A 182 -15.80 -7.79 24.08
CA ARG A 182 -15.25 -9.15 24.19
C ARG A 182 -16.16 -10.21 23.58
N THR A 183 -17.45 -10.13 23.86
CA THR A 183 -18.45 -11.06 23.32
C THR A 183 -18.54 -11.01 21.79
N ILE A 184 -18.26 -9.85 21.17
CA ILE A 184 -18.29 -9.70 19.71
C ILE A 184 -16.99 -10.20 19.09
N TYR A 185 -15.83 -9.66 19.52
CA TYR A 185 -14.57 -9.98 18.85
C TYR A 185 -14.17 -11.45 19.09
N GLN A 186 -14.49 -12.06 20.23
CA GLN A 186 -14.14 -13.46 20.49
C GLN A 186 -14.86 -14.41 19.53
N SER A 187 -16.15 -14.20 19.29
CA SER A 187 -16.92 -15.00 18.33
C SER A 187 -16.41 -14.82 16.91
N ILE A 188 -16.11 -13.59 16.50
CA ILE A 188 -15.53 -13.31 15.17
C ILE A 188 -14.17 -14.00 15.02
N LEU A 189 -13.29 -13.90 16.02
CA LEU A 189 -11.98 -14.56 16.00
C LEU A 189 -12.09 -16.08 15.98
N HIS A 190 -13.10 -16.66 16.64
CA HIS A 190 -13.36 -18.10 16.59
C HIS A 190 -13.76 -18.56 15.18
N GLU A 191 -14.69 -17.86 14.55
CA GLU A 191 -15.12 -18.16 13.18
C GLU A 191 -14.01 -17.95 12.15
N LEU A 192 -13.19 -16.90 12.30
CA LEU A 192 -12.02 -16.68 11.45
C LEU A 192 -11.02 -17.84 11.52
N LYS A 193 -10.80 -18.42 12.71
CA LYS A 193 -9.97 -19.63 12.85
C LYS A 193 -10.56 -20.83 12.11
N ARG A 194 -11.89 -20.98 12.11
CA ARG A 194 -12.58 -22.05 11.36
C ARG A 194 -12.43 -21.88 9.85
N GLU A 195 -12.37 -20.64 9.37
CA GLU A 195 -12.05 -20.28 7.98
C GLU A 195 -10.54 -20.36 7.65
N GLY A 196 -9.72 -20.89 8.57
CA GLY A 196 -8.28 -21.11 8.37
C GLY A 196 -7.41 -19.88 8.60
N ILE A 197 -7.96 -18.78 9.12
CA ILE A 197 -7.19 -17.58 9.47
C ILE A 197 -6.58 -17.77 10.85
N SER A 198 -5.26 -17.92 10.92
CA SER A 198 -4.52 -18.16 12.15
C SER A 198 -3.43 -17.10 12.38
N TRP A 199 -3.06 -16.94 13.65
CA TRP A 199 -1.99 -16.07 14.12
C TRP A 199 -1.20 -16.80 15.20
N THR A 200 0.05 -16.38 15.41
CA THR A 200 0.93 -16.92 16.45
C THR A 200 1.13 -15.87 17.53
N GLU A 201 1.14 -16.33 18.78
CA GLU A 201 1.36 -15.48 19.96
C GLU A 201 2.65 -15.94 20.65
N LYS A 202 3.53 -15.00 20.99
CA LYS A 202 4.77 -15.27 21.74
C LYS A 202 4.87 -14.33 22.92
N THR A 203 5.40 -14.83 24.05
CA THR A 203 5.70 -14.02 25.24
C THR A 203 7.19 -14.10 25.53
N ILE A 204 7.83 -12.94 25.63
CA ILE A 204 9.24 -12.78 25.96
C ILE A 204 9.32 -12.06 27.31
N LYS A 205 9.90 -12.71 28.32
CA LYS A 205 10.17 -12.08 29.62
C LYS A 205 11.39 -11.16 29.49
N LYS A 206 11.26 -9.93 29.98
CA LYS A 206 12.32 -8.90 29.99
C LYS A 206 12.87 -8.68 31.39
#